data_AF-A0A7J0C3K3-F1
#
_entry.id   AF-A0A7J0C3K3-F1
#
_cell.length_a   1.000
_cell.length_b   1.000
_cell.length_c   1.000
_cell.angle_alpha   90.00
_cell.angle_beta   90.00
_cell.angle_gamma   90.00
#
_symmetry.space_group_name_H-M   'P 1'
#
loop_
_entity.id
_entity.type
_entity.pdbx_description
1 polymer ?
#
loop_
_entity_poly.entity_id
_entity_poly.type
_entity_poly.pdbx_seq_one_letter_code
_entity_poly.pdbx_strand_id
1 'polypeptide(L)' 'MAEGATNREVAVRLSVSPRTVDHHLRNVFATLGIRSRTELARVLGRA' A
#
# COMPACT_ATOMS: atom_id res chain seq x y z
N MET A 1 15.60 0.62 2.13
CA MET A 1 14.50 1.19 2.92
C MET A 1 13.33 1.35 1.97
N ALA A 2 12.18 0.74 2.24
CA ALA A 2 10.97 1.07 1.47
C ALA A 2 10.72 2.56 1.71
N GLU A 3 11.08 3.42 0.76
CA GLU A 3 10.86 4.87 0.86
C GLU A 3 9.35 5.07 0.89
N GLY A 4 8.84 5.04 2.12
CA GLY A 4 7.45 4.85 2.45
C GLY A 4 6.71 6.12 2.15
N ALA A 5 6.37 6.34 0.87
CA ALA A 5 5.38 7.31 0.52
C ALA A 5 4.15 7.00 1.38
N THR A 6 3.85 7.91 2.29
CA THR A 6 2.66 7.89 3.12
C THR A 6 1.44 7.81 2.22
N ASN A 7 0.32 7.28 2.70
CA ASN A 7 -0.90 7.23 1.89
C ASN A 7 -1.30 8.62 1.37
N ARG A 8 -0.87 9.68 2.06
CA ARG A 8 -1.04 11.08 1.65
C ARG A 8 -0.18 11.45 0.44
N GLU A 9 1.08 11.06 0.40
CA GLU A 9 1.96 11.33 -0.75
C GLU A 9 1.54 10.51 -1.97
N VAL A 10 1.13 9.25 -1.76
CA VAL A 10 0.56 8.41 -2.83
C VAL A 10 -0.73 9.01 -3.38
N ALA A 11 -1.60 9.48 -2.48
CA ALA A 11 -2.84 10.16 -2.84
C ALA A 11 -2.60 11.40 -3.70
N VAL A 12 -1.61 12.25 -3.33
CA VAL A 12 -1.24 13.43 -4.12
C VAL A 12 -0.73 13.04 -5.50
N ARG A 13 0.17 12.05 -5.61
CA ARG A 13 0.73 11.60 -6.90
C ARG A 13 -0.33 11.02 -7.82
N LEU A 14 -1.30 10.31 -7.26
CA LEU A 14 -2.38 9.67 -8.01
C LEU A 14 -3.62 10.56 -8.16
N SER A 15 -3.61 11.80 -7.64
CA SER A 15 -4.77 12.70 -7.59
C SER A 15 -6.03 12.05 -7.00
N VAL A 16 -5.86 11.22 -5.96
CA VAL A 16 -6.96 10.56 -5.23
C VAL A 16 -6.96 10.97 -3.76
N SER A 17 -8.01 10.60 -3.01
CA SER A 17 -8.02 10.81 -1.57
C SER A 17 -7.14 9.78 -0.84
N PRO A 18 -6.55 10.10 0.33
CA PRO A 18 -5.86 9.11 1.16
C PRO A 18 -6.76 7.92 1.56
N ARG A 19 -8.07 8.13 1.65
CA ARG A 19 -9.06 7.09 1.93
C ARG A 19 -9.22 6.13 0.74
N THR A 20 -9.08 6.62 -0.49
CA THR A 20 -9.04 5.79 -1.70
C THR A 20 -7.81 4.90 -1.70
N VAL A 21 -6.64 5.44 -1.31
CA VAL A 21 -5.41 4.64 -1.14
C VAL A 21 -5.58 3.56 -0.07
N ASP A 22 -6.20 3.88 1.07
CA ASP A 22 -6.51 2.90 2.13
C ASP A 22 -7.41 1.78 1.61
N HIS A 23 -8.46 2.12 0.87
CA HIS A 23 -9.35 1.13 0.26
C HIS A 23 -8.59 0.19 -0.70
N HIS A 24 -7.76 0.74 -1.59
CA HIS A 24 -6.95 -0.09 -2.49
C HIS A 24 -5.98 -1.00 -1.72
N LEU A 25 -5.32 -0.49 -0.68
CA LEU A 25 -4.43 -1.30 0.15
C LEU A 25 -5.17 -2.43 0.85
N ARG A 26 -6.38 -2.20 1.37
CA ARG A 26 -7.20 -3.26 1.98
C ARG A 26 -7.55 -4.35 0.97
N ASN A 27 -7.92 -3.98 -0.25
CA ASN A 27 -8.24 -4.96 -1.28
C ASN A 27 -6.99 -5.78 -1.64
N VAL A 28 -5.84 -5.12 -1.85
CA VAL A 28 -4.56 -5.80 -2.11
C VAL A 28 -4.17 -6.74 -0.97
N PHE A 29 -4.33 -6.29 0.28
CA PHE A 29 -4.06 -7.11 1.46
C PHE A 29 -4.96 -8.34 1.53
N ALA A 30 -6.25 -8.17 1.27
CA ALA A 30 -7.21 -9.27 1.22
C ALA A 30 -6.87 -10.27 0.11
N THR A 31 -6.54 -9.80 -1.10
CA THR A 31 -6.16 -10.66 -2.23
C THR A 31 -4.89 -11.45 -1.94
N LEU A 32 -3.92 -10.85 -1.25
CA LEU A 32 -2.64 -11.48 -0.93
C LEU A 32 -2.67 -12.25 0.40
N GLY A 33 -3.77 -12.23 1.15
CA GLY A 33 -3.89 -12.88 2.46
C GLY A 33 -2.99 -12.27 3.55
N ILE A 34 -2.57 -11.03 3.39
CA ILE A 34 -1.67 -10.31 4.30
C ILE A 34 -2.42 -9.24 5.10
N ARG A 35 -1.82 -8.75 6.18
CA ARG A 35 -2.47 -7.79 7.10
C ARG A 35 -1.75 -6.46 7.23
N SER A 36 -0.58 -6.31 6.61
CA SER A 36 0.23 -5.11 6.78
C SER A 36 1.03 -4.73 5.55
N ARG A 37 1.39 -3.44 5.47
CA ARG A 37 2.31 -2.93 4.46
C ARG A 37 3.71 -3.53 4.59
N THR A 38 4.12 -3.90 5.80
CA THR A 38 5.39 -4.61 6.05
C THR A 38 5.35 -6.03 5.48
N GLU A 39 4.23 -6.74 5.63
CA GLU A 39 4.03 -8.03 4.96
C GLU A 39 4.01 -7.87 3.45
N LEU A 40 3.32 -6.85 2.93
CA LEU A 40 3.33 -6.54 1.49
C LEU A 40 4.76 -6.34 0.98
N ALA A 41 5.58 -5.58 1.71
CA ALA A 41 6.98 -5.36 1.35
C ALA A 41 7.82 -6.66 1.41
N ARG A 42 7.50 -7.62 2.31
CA ARG A 42 8.15 -8.95 2.30
C ARG A 42 7.71 -9.81 1.11
N VAL A 43 6.43 -9.77 0.75
CA VAL A 43 5.89 -10.50 -0.41
C VAL A 43 6.50 -9.97 -1.70
N LEU A 44 6.58 -8.63 -1.84
CA LEU A 44 7.16 -7.96 -3.00
C LEU A 44 8.70 -7.97 -3.01
N GLY A 45 9.34 -8.05 -1.84
CA GLY A 45 10.79 -8.08 -1.66
C GLY A 45 11.43 -9.45 -1.95
N ARG A 46 10.67 -10.40 -2.50
CA ARG A 46 11.19 -11.63 -3.13
C ARG A 46 11.27 -11.48 -4.66
N ALA A 47 11.89 -10.40 -5.12
CA ALA A 47 12.31 -10.20 -6.51
C ALA A 47 13.83 -10.01 -6.55
#